data_AF-A0A9E1EHB3-F1
#
_entry.id   AF-A0A9E1EHB3-F1
#
_cell.length_a   1.000
_cell.length_b   1.000
_cell.length_c   1.000
_cell.angle_alpha   90.00
_cell.angle_beta   90.00
_cell.angle_gamma   90.00
#
_symmetry.space_group_name_H-M   'P 1'
#
loop_
_entity.id
_entity.type
_entity.pdbx_description
1 polymer ?
#
loop_
_entity_poly.entity_id
_entity_poly.type
_entity_poly.pdbx_seq_one_letter_code
_entity_poly.pdbx_strand_id
1 'polypeptide(L)'
;MNEKIAEAINILGFFCGKRDITELSTKCLKNKYGIEQVDVMVLFGGSILCGGDILAQAMRNQIAKKYIIVGGAGHTTETLRQRVHIEYPQIVTENLPEAEVFSCYLKEVYRLEADALETRSTNCENNITNLIALLV
;
A
#
# COMPACT_ATOMS: atom_id res chain seq x y z
N MET A 1 8.35 -6.63 29.08
CA MET A 1 9.09 -5.62 28.30
C MET A 1 9.32 -4.42 29.22
N ASN A 2 10.52 -3.86 29.27
CA ASN A 2 10.81 -2.67 30.10
C ASN A 2 10.01 -1.47 29.56
N GLU A 3 9.32 -0.72 30.44
CA GLU A 3 8.49 0.43 30.05
C GLU A 3 9.25 1.44 29.19
N LYS A 4 10.53 1.68 29.50
CA LYS A 4 11.40 2.57 28.71
C LYS A 4 11.66 2.07 27.29
N ILE A 5 11.74 0.74 27.11
CA ILE A 5 11.93 0.12 25.78
C ILE A 5 10.64 0.26 24.97
N ALA A 6 9.48 0.01 25.61
CA ALA A 6 8.19 0.17 24.96
C ALA A 6 7.96 1.62 24.49
N GLU A 7 8.29 2.58 25.35
CA GLU A 7 8.24 4.01 25.03
C GLU A 7 9.13 4.37 23.85
N ALA A 8 10.40 3.92 23.86
CA ALA A 8 11.33 4.18 22.76
C ALA A 8 10.85 3.58 21.43
N ILE A 9 10.31 2.36 21.45
CA ILE A 9 9.74 1.72 20.25
C ILE A 9 8.56 2.52 19.71
N ASN A 10 7.66 2.98 20.60
CA ASN A 10 6.51 3.78 20.20
C ASN A 10 6.94 5.12 19.59
N ILE A 11 7.94 5.80 20.16
CA ILE A 11 8.49 7.05 19.60
C ILE A 11 9.01 6.83 18.17
N LEU A 12 9.79 5.76 17.95
CA LEU A 12 10.28 5.41 16.61
C LEU A 12 9.13 5.05 15.66
N GLY A 13 8.12 4.32 16.15
CA GLY A 13 6.92 4.00 15.38
C GLY A 13 6.18 5.25 14.92
N PHE A 14 5.99 6.24 15.80
CA PHE A 14 5.36 7.51 15.44
C PHE A 14 6.19 8.33 14.46
N PHE A 15 7.51 8.30 14.59
CA PHE A 15 8.41 9.00 13.67
C PHE A 15 8.39 8.39 12.27
N CYS A 16 8.52 7.06 12.17
CA CYS A 16 8.57 6.34 10.88
C CYS A 16 7.19 6.18 10.22
N GLY A 17 6.12 6.11 11.02
CA GLY A 17 4.74 5.89 10.55
C GLY A 17 3.90 7.17 10.47
N LYS A 18 4.53 8.32 10.21
CA LYS A 18 3.86 9.62 10.22
C LYS A 18 2.71 9.65 9.23
N ARG A 19 1.53 10.07 9.71
CA ARG A 19 0.35 10.32 8.89
C ARG A 19 0.14 11.81 8.74
N ASP A 20 -0.10 12.21 7.50
CA ASP A 20 -0.43 13.60 7.22
C ASP A 20 -1.88 13.92 7.58
N ILE A 21 -2.79 13.03 7.26
CA ILE A 21 -4.21 13.14 7.63
C ILE A 21 -4.58 12.02 8.59
N THR A 22 -5.50 12.32 9.51
CA THR A 22 -5.94 11.36 10.54
C THR A 22 -6.73 10.20 9.94
N GLU A 23 -7.44 10.46 8.84
CA GLU A 23 -8.23 9.49 8.10
C GLU A 23 -8.12 9.79 6.59
N LEU A 24 -8.14 8.74 5.77
CA LEU A 24 -8.21 8.85 4.31
C LEU A 24 -9.63 9.23 3.86
N SER A 25 -10.03 10.47 4.13
CA SER A 25 -11.34 11.01 3.75
C SER A 25 -11.21 12.36 3.05
N THR A 26 -12.17 12.66 2.17
CA THR A 26 -12.30 13.98 1.49
C THR A 26 -12.34 15.13 2.49
N LYS A 27 -13.01 14.94 3.65
CA LYS A 27 -13.07 15.95 4.71
C LYS A 27 -11.69 16.26 5.29
N CYS A 28 -10.89 15.24 5.58
CA CYS A 28 -9.54 15.42 6.12
C CYS A 28 -8.61 16.08 5.08
N LEU A 29 -8.72 15.70 3.80
CA LEU A 29 -7.98 16.35 2.72
C LEU A 29 -8.34 17.84 2.60
N LYS A 30 -9.65 18.16 2.61
CA LYS A 30 -10.13 19.54 2.49
C LYS A 30 -9.67 20.39 3.67
N ASN A 31 -9.74 19.86 4.88
CA ASN A 31 -9.33 20.58 6.09
C ASN A 31 -7.81 20.83 6.12
N LYS A 32 -6.98 19.87 5.71
CA LYS A 32 -5.52 20.01 5.79
C LYS A 32 -4.91 20.73 4.60
N TYR A 33 -5.39 20.43 3.40
CA TYR A 33 -4.77 20.85 2.14
C TYR A 33 -5.67 21.71 1.26
N GLY A 34 -6.95 21.91 1.62
CA GLY A 34 -7.90 22.68 0.80
C GLY A 34 -8.35 21.98 -0.48
N ILE A 35 -8.01 20.69 -0.66
CA ILE A 35 -8.35 19.87 -1.82
C ILE A 35 -9.31 18.75 -1.43
N GLU A 36 -10.17 18.35 -2.35
CA GLU A 36 -11.12 17.25 -2.11
C GLU A 36 -10.59 15.90 -2.62
N GLN A 37 -9.60 15.92 -3.52
CA GLN A 37 -9.03 14.74 -4.15
C GLN A 37 -7.58 15.01 -4.57
N VAL A 38 -6.70 14.02 -4.42
CA VAL A 38 -5.33 14.05 -4.97
C VAL A 38 -5.30 13.46 -6.38
N ASP A 39 -4.25 13.73 -7.15
CA ASP A 39 -4.16 13.16 -8.51
C ASP A 39 -3.86 11.66 -8.48
N VAL A 40 -2.94 11.24 -7.61
CA VAL A 40 -2.49 9.84 -7.52
C VAL A 40 -2.33 9.42 -6.06
N MET A 41 -2.77 8.21 -5.74
CA MET A 41 -2.39 7.50 -4.52
C MET A 41 -1.66 6.21 -4.90
N VAL A 42 -0.57 5.92 -4.18
CA VAL A 42 0.27 4.76 -4.45
C VAL A 42 0.40 3.89 -3.21
N LEU A 43 0.17 2.58 -3.37
CA LEU A 43 0.58 1.57 -2.40
C LEU A 43 1.93 1.00 -2.83
N PHE A 44 2.95 1.21 -2.00
CA PHE A 44 4.24 0.54 -2.18
C PHE A 44 4.19 -0.86 -1.56
N GLY A 45 4.66 -1.83 -2.33
CA GLY A 45 4.74 -3.24 -2.00
C GLY A 45 5.58 -3.47 -0.75
N GLY A 46 5.22 -4.53 -0.05
CA GLY A 46 5.86 -4.98 1.18
C GLY A 46 5.10 -6.16 1.77
N SER A 47 5.50 -6.61 2.95
CA SER A 47 4.94 -7.81 3.60
C SER A 47 3.67 -7.58 4.42
N ILE A 48 3.20 -6.34 4.52
CA ILE A 48 2.10 -5.95 5.41
C ILE A 48 0.79 -5.88 4.62
N LEU A 49 -0.03 -6.93 4.74
CA LEU A 49 -1.29 -7.06 4.00
C LEU A 49 -2.28 -5.93 4.27
N CYS A 50 -2.31 -5.36 5.48
CA CYS A 50 -3.24 -4.29 5.82
C CYS A 50 -3.06 -3.01 4.99
N GLY A 51 -1.92 -2.85 4.27
CA GLY A 51 -1.77 -1.81 3.26
C GLY A 51 -2.82 -1.90 2.14
N GLY A 52 -3.24 -3.11 1.78
CA GLY A 52 -4.33 -3.36 0.84
C GLY A 52 -5.69 -2.85 1.36
N ASP A 53 -5.97 -3.00 2.65
CA ASP A 53 -7.21 -2.53 3.27
C ASP A 53 -7.29 -1.01 3.24
N ILE A 54 -6.16 -0.34 3.52
CA ILE A 54 -6.04 1.11 3.48
C ILE A 54 -6.22 1.62 2.05
N LEU A 55 -5.66 0.94 1.05
CA LEU A 55 -5.87 1.27 -0.35
C LEU A 55 -7.34 1.07 -0.76
N ALA A 56 -7.98 -0.03 -0.35
CA ALA A 56 -9.39 -0.27 -0.62
C ALA A 56 -10.31 0.80 0.01
N GLN A 57 -10.01 1.22 1.25
CA GLN A 57 -10.72 2.31 1.91
C GLN A 57 -10.56 3.62 1.12
N ALA A 58 -9.35 3.93 0.68
CA ALA A 58 -9.06 5.11 -0.12
C ALA A 58 -9.82 5.14 -1.45
N MET A 59 -9.92 3.99 -2.12
CA MET A 59 -10.67 3.84 -3.37
C MET A 59 -12.17 4.07 -3.15
N ARG A 60 -12.75 3.48 -2.11
CA ARG A 60 -14.17 3.69 -1.75
C ARG A 60 -14.47 5.14 -1.40
N ASN A 61 -13.54 5.80 -0.72
CA ASN A 61 -13.64 7.21 -0.36
C ASN A 61 -13.26 8.16 -1.50
N GLN A 62 -12.87 7.63 -2.67
CA GLN A 62 -12.52 8.40 -3.87
C GLN A 62 -11.47 9.50 -3.61
N ILE A 63 -10.52 9.26 -2.70
CA ILE A 63 -9.54 10.28 -2.30
C ILE A 63 -8.52 10.61 -3.38
N ALA A 64 -8.38 9.79 -4.41
CA ALA A 64 -7.47 10.01 -5.54
C ALA A 64 -8.17 9.79 -6.88
N LYS A 65 -7.68 10.44 -7.94
CA LYS A 65 -8.14 10.18 -9.32
C LYS A 65 -7.58 8.88 -9.89
N LYS A 66 -6.39 8.50 -9.44
CA LYS A 66 -5.68 7.28 -9.84
C LYS A 66 -5.10 6.54 -8.64
N TYR A 67 -5.20 5.22 -8.67
CA TYR A 67 -4.69 4.31 -7.66
C TYR A 67 -3.68 3.35 -8.28
N ILE A 68 -2.45 3.37 -7.78
CA ILE A 68 -1.34 2.58 -8.34
C ILE A 68 -0.79 1.67 -7.25
N ILE A 69 -0.40 0.45 -7.62
CA ILE A 69 0.36 -0.43 -6.74
C ILE A 69 1.74 -0.62 -7.34
N VAL A 70 2.78 -0.44 -6.53
CA VAL A 70 4.18 -0.48 -6.96
C VAL A 70 4.94 -1.51 -6.16
N GLY A 71 5.47 -2.54 -6.79
CA GLY A 71 6.26 -3.56 -6.13
C GLY A 71 6.46 -4.79 -7.01
N GLY A 72 7.70 -5.07 -7.39
CA GLY A 72 8.09 -6.31 -8.05
C GLY A 72 8.39 -7.42 -7.05
N ALA A 73 9.48 -8.15 -7.28
CA ALA A 73 9.90 -9.26 -6.43
C ALA A 73 11.23 -8.94 -5.72
N GLY A 74 11.21 -8.95 -4.39
CA GLY A 74 12.35 -8.66 -3.53
C GLY A 74 12.31 -9.47 -2.22
N HIS A 75 13.07 -9.04 -1.21
CA HIS A 75 13.25 -9.79 0.04
C HIS A 75 11.96 -9.99 0.86
N THR A 76 10.97 -9.12 0.68
CA THR A 76 9.69 -9.15 1.42
C THR A 76 8.58 -9.94 0.73
N THR A 77 8.77 -10.29 -0.54
CA THR A 77 7.71 -10.82 -1.40
C THR A 77 7.21 -12.17 -0.92
N GLU A 78 8.10 -13.06 -0.49
CA GLU A 78 7.71 -14.39 -0.04
C GLU A 78 6.86 -14.34 1.25
N THR A 79 7.19 -13.43 2.17
CA THR A 79 6.39 -13.21 3.37
C THR A 79 4.96 -12.73 3.03
N LEU A 80 4.84 -11.84 2.05
CA LEU A 80 3.52 -11.39 1.56
C LEU A 80 2.74 -12.57 0.96
N ARG A 81 3.35 -13.34 0.06
CA ARG A 81 2.71 -14.48 -0.63
C ARG A 81 2.17 -15.50 0.35
N GLN A 82 2.98 -15.89 1.34
CA GLN A 82 2.59 -16.83 2.37
C GLN A 82 1.43 -16.30 3.21
N ARG A 83 1.52 -15.03 3.64
CA ARG A 83 0.48 -14.42 4.46
C ARG A 83 -0.86 -14.35 3.72
N VAL A 84 -0.86 -13.92 2.47
CA VAL A 84 -2.07 -13.86 1.64
C VAL A 84 -2.62 -15.26 1.38
N HIS A 85 -1.77 -16.25 1.09
CA HIS A 85 -2.24 -17.62 0.84
C HIS A 85 -2.83 -18.27 2.10
N ILE A 86 -2.28 -17.99 3.29
CA ILE A 86 -2.82 -18.48 4.57
C ILE A 86 -4.19 -17.86 4.85
N GLU A 87 -4.33 -16.55 4.68
CA GLU A 87 -5.57 -15.83 4.99
C GLU A 87 -6.65 -16.01 3.89
N TYR A 88 -6.22 -16.19 2.64
CA TYR A 88 -7.07 -16.29 1.43
C TYR A 88 -6.55 -17.38 0.48
N PRO A 89 -6.78 -18.67 0.77
CA PRO A 89 -6.21 -19.79 -0.01
C PRO A 89 -6.59 -19.82 -1.49
N GLN A 90 -7.70 -19.18 -1.86
CA GLN A 90 -8.16 -19.04 -3.24
C GLN A 90 -7.32 -18.06 -4.07
N ILE A 91 -6.55 -17.18 -3.43
CA ILE A 91 -5.65 -16.26 -4.11
C ILE A 91 -4.37 -17.01 -4.44
N VAL A 92 -4.10 -17.15 -5.75
CA VAL A 92 -2.82 -17.67 -6.23
C VAL A 92 -1.76 -16.59 -6.04
N THR A 93 -0.70 -16.89 -5.29
CA THR A 93 0.38 -15.95 -4.98
C THR A 93 1.75 -16.40 -5.52
N GLU A 94 1.83 -17.65 -6.00
CA GLU A 94 3.09 -18.25 -6.45
C GLU A 94 3.70 -17.47 -7.61
N ASN A 95 5.00 -17.18 -7.52
CA ASN A 95 5.77 -16.43 -8.51
C ASN A 95 5.27 -15.00 -8.83
N LEU A 96 4.25 -14.51 -8.13
CA LEU A 96 3.71 -13.17 -8.37
C LEU A 96 4.54 -12.08 -7.67
N PRO A 97 4.82 -10.95 -8.33
CA PRO A 97 5.36 -9.77 -7.68
C PRO A 97 4.38 -9.20 -6.65
N GLU A 98 4.87 -8.37 -5.73
CA GLU A 98 4.07 -7.81 -4.64
C GLU A 98 2.85 -7.04 -5.15
N ALA A 99 2.99 -6.24 -6.21
CA ALA A 99 1.89 -5.48 -6.79
C ALA A 99 0.77 -6.38 -7.36
N GLU A 100 1.12 -7.52 -7.95
CA GLU A 100 0.12 -8.48 -8.44
C GLU A 100 -0.57 -9.20 -7.28
N VAL A 101 0.17 -9.60 -6.24
CA VAL A 101 -0.43 -10.19 -5.04
C VAL A 101 -1.43 -9.23 -4.40
N PHE A 102 -1.08 -7.96 -4.24
CA PHE A 102 -2.01 -6.94 -3.73
C PHE A 102 -3.18 -6.68 -4.69
N SER A 103 -2.96 -6.73 -6.00
CA SER A 103 -4.04 -6.60 -6.98
C SER A 103 -5.06 -7.73 -6.87
N CYS A 104 -4.58 -8.99 -6.78
CA CYS A 104 -5.45 -10.14 -6.54
C CYS A 104 -6.20 -10.01 -5.21
N TYR A 105 -5.52 -9.56 -4.16
CA TYR A 105 -6.14 -9.28 -2.86
C TYR A 105 -7.28 -8.26 -2.94
N LEU A 106 -7.04 -7.10 -3.58
CA LEU A 106 -8.07 -6.08 -3.77
C LEU A 106 -9.27 -6.61 -4.57
N LYS A 107 -9.00 -7.37 -5.63
CA LYS A 107 -10.05 -7.92 -6.49
C LYS A 107 -10.90 -8.95 -5.77
N GLU A 108 -10.28 -9.86 -5.03
CA GLU A 108 -11.02 -10.93 -4.36
C GLU A 108 -11.76 -10.45 -3.11
N VAL A 109 -11.11 -9.63 -2.28
CA VAL A 109 -11.66 -9.23 -0.98
C VAL A 109 -12.56 -8.01 -1.09
N TYR A 110 -12.20 -7.05 -1.93
CA TYR A 110 -12.89 -5.76 -2.00
C TYR A 110 -13.67 -5.53 -3.29
N ARG A 111 -13.50 -6.38 -4.31
CA ARG A 111 -14.06 -6.19 -5.67
C ARG A 111 -13.61 -4.86 -6.28
N LEU A 112 -12.34 -4.50 -6.03
CA LEU A 112 -11.71 -3.27 -6.51
C LEU A 112 -10.48 -3.62 -7.36
N GLU A 113 -10.17 -2.75 -8.32
CA GLU A 113 -9.01 -2.87 -9.19
C GLU A 113 -8.23 -1.56 -9.24
N ALA A 114 -6.92 -1.62 -9.02
CA ALA A 114 -6.05 -0.46 -9.18
C ALA A 114 -5.95 -0.05 -10.67
N ASP A 115 -5.72 1.23 -10.93
CA ASP A 115 -5.60 1.77 -12.29
C ASP A 115 -4.33 1.32 -13.01
N ALA A 116 -3.25 1.06 -12.27
CA ALA A 116 -1.97 0.60 -12.81
C ALA A 116 -1.17 -0.20 -11.78
N LEU A 117 -0.30 -1.08 -12.30
CA LEU A 117 0.64 -1.87 -11.51
C LEU A 117 2.07 -1.65 -12.02
N GLU A 118 3.01 -1.45 -11.11
CA GLU A 118 4.44 -1.54 -11.36
C GLU A 118 4.97 -2.82 -10.73
N THR A 119 5.58 -3.70 -11.53
CA THR A 119 5.90 -5.09 -11.14
C THR A 119 7.38 -5.45 -11.32
N ARG A 120 8.23 -4.51 -11.72
CA ARG A 120 9.63 -4.76 -12.10
C ARG A 120 10.63 -4.32 -11.04
N SER A 121 10.21 -3.52 -10.06
CA SER A 121 11.08 -3.10 -8.98
C SER A 121 11.59 -4.28 -8.15
N THR A 122 12.80 -4.14 -7.63
CA THR A 122 13.46 -5.12 -6.78
C THR A 122 13.90 -4.52 -5.45
N ASN A 123 13.79 -3.20 -5.30
CA ASN A 123 14.13 -2.45 -4.10
C ASN A 123 13.39 -1.10 -4.03
N CYS A 124 13.57 -0.38 -2.91
CA CYS A 124 12.90 0.90 -2.67
C CYS A 124 13.31 2.01 -3.65
N GLU A 125 14.53 1.98 -4.19
CA GLU A 125 15.00 3.02 -5.12
C GLU A 125 14.30 2.90 -6.47
N ASN A 126 14.27 1.69 -7.03
CA ASN A 126 13.65 1.46 -8.32
C ASN A 126 12.11 1.44 -8.28
N ASN A 127 11.48 1.27 -7.10
CA ASN A 127 10.06 1.59 -6.91
C ASN A 127 9.72 3.01 -7.38
N ILE A 128 10.49 4.01 -6.95
CA ILE A 128 10.20 5.42 -7.25
C ILE A 128 10.49 5.72 -8.72
N THR A 129 11.63 5.27 -9.23
CA THR A 129 11.99 5.50 -10.64
C THR A 129 10.96 4.88 -11.59
N ASN A 130 10.51 3.66 -11.32
CA ASN A 130 9.53 2.99 -12.16
C ASN A 130 8.13 3.59 -12.01
N LEU A 131 7.74 4.00 -10.79
CA LEU A 131 6.49 4.76 -10.59
C LEU A 131 6.47 6.03 -11.42
N ILE A 132 7.54 6.83 -11.39
CA ILE A 132 7.62 8.07 -12.17
C ILE A 132 7.41 7.76 -13.65
N ALA A 133 8.01 6.69 -14.17
CA ALA A 133 7.83 6.27 -15.56
C ALA A 133 6.40 5.84 -15.94
N LEU A 134 5.53 5.53 -14.96
CA LEU A 134 4.10 5.27 -15.20
C LEU A 134 3.24 6.54 -15.22
N LEU A 135 3.77 7.66 -14.72
CA LEU A 135 3.04 8.92 -14.56
C LEU A 135 3.29 9.93 -15.70
N VAL A 136 4.26 9.64 -16.58
CA VAL A 136 4.58 10.41 -17.81
C VAL A 136 3.98 9.75 -19.04
#